data_AF-A0A2K3KNW2-F1
#
_entry.id   AF-A0A2K3KNW2-F1
#
_cell.length_a   1.000
_cell.length_b   1.000
_cell.length_c   1.000
_cell.angle_alpha   90.00
_cell.angle_beta   90.00
_cell.angle_gamma   90.00
#
_symmetry.space_group_name_H-M   'P 1'
#
loop_
_entity.id
_entity.type
_entity.pdbx_description
1 polymer ?
#
loop_
_entity_poly.entity_id
_entity_poly.type
_entity_poly.pdbx_seq_one_letter_code
_entity_poly.pdbx_strand_id
1 'polypeptide(L)'
;MSRLDRFLLSEEWCLAWPNCRQVARMRGLSDHCPLVLSANEEDWGPRPSRMLKCWKDIPGYHLFVREKWNSFQIEGWGGYMLKEKFKMIKASLREWHKAHTQNLPGRIETLKGRLSALDEKGEGDDLSEEELVEFHEVSSDIHSLSRLHASISWQQSRSMWLKEGDANSKFFHSVLAGRRRRNVLSVIQENGVNVEGVNPIRQAVFSHFESHFKAPNVVRPEIGDLQFKRLNQVESSGLT
;
A
#
# COMPACT_ATOMS: atom_id res chain seq x y z
N MET A 1 -35.32 9.96 -12.11
CA MET A 1 -34.40 11.01 -12.61
C MET A 1 -33.36 10.36 -13.50
N SER A 2 -33.17 10.86 -14.71
CA SER A 2 -32.20 10.33 -15.68
C SER A 2 -30.92 11.17 -15.64
N ARG A 3 -29.74 10.53 -15.59
CA ARG A 3 -28.44 11.22 -15.60
C ARG A 3 -27.95 11.39 -17.05
N LEU A 4 -28.34 12.50 -17.66
CA LEU A 4 -28.05 12.83 -19.06
C LEU A 4 -26.73 13.62 -19.20
N ASP A 5 -26.47 14.57 -18.31
CA ASP A 5 -25.27 15.42 -18.37
C ASP A 5 -24.04 14.73 -17.77
N ARG A 6 -22.91 14.76 -18.48
CA ARG A 6 -21.66 14.04 -18.11
C ARG A 6 -20.42 14.75 -18.66
N PHE A 7 -19.30 14.62 -17.95
CA PHE A 7 -17.97 14.90 -18.49
C PHE A 7 -17.37 13.63 -19.08
N LEU A 8 -16.79 13.73 -20.27
CA LEU A 8 -15.94 12.69 -20.86
C LEU A 8 -14.48 13.08 -20.58
N LEU A 9 -13.73 12.18 -19.94
CA LEU A 9 -12.35 12.43 -19.52
C LEU A 9 -11.43 11.44 -20.22
N SER A 10 -10.29 11.92 -20.71
CA SER A 10 -9.25 11.05 -21.25
C SER A 10 -8.53 10.28 -20.13
N GLU A 11 -7.77 9.25 -20.50
CA GLU A 11 -6.94 8.51 -19.55
C GLU A 11 -5.86 9.42 -18.95
N GLU A 12 -5.23 10.25 -19.77
CA GLU A 12 -4.19 11.21 -19.37
C GLU A 12 -4.74 12.20 -18.35
N TRP A 13 -5.96 12.71 -18.55
CA TRP A 13 -6.64 13.57 -17.58
C TRP A 13 -6.85 12.82 -16.25
N CYS A 14 -7.31 11.57 -16.31
CA CYS A 14 -7.54 10.75 -15.13
C CYS A 14 -6.26 10.42 -14.35
N LEU A 15 -5.11 10.38 -15.03
CA LEU A 15 -3.80 10.16 -14.43
C LEU A 15 -3.24 11.45 -13.82
N ALA A 16 -3.38 12.59 -14.51
CA ALA A 16 -2.95 13.90 -14.02
C ALA A 16 -3.79 14.40 -12.84
N TRP A 17 -5.11 14.19 -12.88
CA TRP A 17 -6.06 14.61 -11.84
C TRP A 17 -6.83 13.40 -11.28
N PRO A 18 -6.18 12.52 -10.51
CA PRO A 18 -6.80 11.28 -10.03
C PRO A 18 -7.93 11.52 -9.02
N ASN A 19 -8.02 12.73 -8.44
CA ASN A 19 -9.04 13.13 -7.48
C ASN A 19 -10.15 13.98 -8.11
N CYS A 20 -10.26 14.03 -9.44
CA CYS A 20 -11.34 14.78 -10.08
C CYS A 20 -12.72 14.22 -9.71
N ARG A 21 -13.65 15.11 -9.37
CA ARG A 21 -15.01 14.81 -8.93
C ARG A 21 -16.01 15.66 -9.70
N GLN A 22 -17.09 15.04 -10.13
CA GLN A 22 -18.27 15.72 -10.68
C GLN A 22 -19.28 15.98 -9.55
N VAL A 23 -19.76 17.21 -9.44
CA VAL A 23 -20.81 17.62 -8.49
C VAL A 23 -21.95 18.28 -9.25
N ALA A 24 -23.18 17.84 -8.99
CA ALA A 24 -24.37 18.55 -9.43
C ALA A 24 -24.64 19.72 -8.47
N ARG A 25 -24.82 20.92 -9.01
CA ARG A 25 -25.26 22.09 -8.25
C ARG A 25 -26.78 22.12 -8.15
N MET A 26 -27.28 22.97 -7.26
CA MET A 26 -28.72 23.16 -7.12
C MET A 26 -29.33 23.55 -8.47
N ARG A 27 -30.46 22.93 -8.77
CA ARG A 27 -31.23 23.21 -9.98
C ARG A 27 -31.73 24.65 -9.92
N GLY A 28 -31.49 25.40 -10.99
CA GLY A 28 -32.08 26.73 -11.19
C GLY A 28 -33.43 26.63 -11.89
N LEU A 29 -33.65 27.52 -12.86
CA LEU A 29 -34.87 27.56 -13.68
C LEU A 29 -34.91 26.50 -14.79
N SER A 30 -33.77 25.90 -15.13
CA SER A 30 -33.69 24.80 -16.10
C SER A 30 -34.19 23.49 -15.48
N ASP A 31 -34.70 22.60 -16.33
CA ASP A 31 -34.97 21.20 -16.02
C ASP A 31 -33.68 20.36 -15.83
N HIS A 32 -32.51 20.89 -16.21
CA HIS A 32 -31.18 20.33 -15.96
C HIS A 32 -30.50 20.92 -14.71
N CYS A 33 -29.66 20.12 -14.05
CA CYS A 33 -28.80 20.56 -12.97
C CYS A 33 -27.39 20.89 -13.51
N PRO A 34 -26.84 22.10 -13.25
CA PRO A 34 -25.47 22.42 -13.64
C PRO A 34 -24.48 21.44 -13.01
N LEU A 35 -23.52 20.97 -13.79
CA LEU A 35 -22.44 20.10 -13.33
C LEU A 35 -21.13 20.87 -13.23
N VAL A 36 -20.40 20.64 -12.14
CA VAL A 36 -19.05 21.17 -11.94
C VAL A 36 -18.08 20.00 -11.82
N LEU A 37 -16.99 20.05 -12.59
CA LEU A 37 -15.85 19.17 -12.40
C LEU A 37 -14.81 19.92 -11.56
N SER A 38 -14.49 19.38 -10.39
CA SER A 38 -13.47 19.93 -9.50
C SER A 38 -12.34 18.92 -9.32
N ALA A 39 -11.09 19.39 -9.34
CA ALA A 39 -9.91 18.59 -9.01
C ALA A 39 -9.21 19.24 -7.82
N ASN A 40 -9.67 18.90 -6.61
CA ASN A 40 -9.05 19.36 -5.37
C ASN A 40 -8.28 18.20 -4.74
N GLU A 41 -7.05 18.48 -4.32
CA GLU A 41 -6.31 17.57 -3.45
C GLU A 41 -6.70 17.85 -2.00
N GLU A 42 -7.55 16.98 -1.46
CA GLU A 42 -7.84 16.95 -0.05
C GLU A 42 -6.74 16.18 0.69
N ASP A 43 -6.09 16.81 1.68
CA ASP A 43 -5.03 16.17 2.47
C ASP A 43 -5.63 15.27 3.57
N TRP A 44 -5.90 14.02 3.21
CA TRP A 44 -6.32 12.97 4.15
C TRP A 44 -5.19 12.45 5.06
N GLY A 45 -3.99 13.03 4.97
CA GLY A 45 -2.81 12.61 5.70
C GLY A 45 -2.05 11.44 5.03
N PRO A 46 -1.06 10.87 5.74
CA PRO A 46 -0.19 9.85 5.16
C PRO A 46 -0.98 8.59 4.82
N ARG A 47 -0.79 8.09 3.60
CA ARG A 47 -1.47 6.89 3.13
C ARG A 47 -1.09 5.68 3.99
N PRO A 48 -2.06 4.84 4.39
CA PRO A 48 -1.76 3.61 5.09
C PRO A 48 -0.84 2.72 4.24
N SER A 49 0.32 2.38 4.78
CA SER A 49 1.16 1.35 4.16
C SER A 49 0.55 -0.01 4.39
N ARG A 50 0.36 -0.77 3.32
CA ARG A 50 0.01 -2.19 3.40
C ARG A 50 1.24 -3.02 3.07
N MET A 51 1.35 -4.18 3.71
CA MET A 51 2.37 -5.16 3.38
C MET A 51 2.26 -5.53 1.90
N LEU A 52 3.37 -5.55 1.18
CA LEU A 52 3.42 -5.96 -0.21
C LEU A 52 3.92 -7.40 -0.29
N LYS A 53 3.24 -8.24 -1.05
CA LYS A 53 3.57 -9.66 -1.20
C LYS A 53 4.94 -9.85 -1.84
N CYS A 54 5.30 -8.95 -2.76
CA CYS A 54 6.56 -8.97 -3.49
C CYS A 54 7.80 -8.69 -2.62
N TRP A 55 7.63 -8.30 -1.35
CA TRP A 55 8.78 -8.08 -0.46
C TRP A 55 9.59 -9.36 -0.27
N LYS A 56 8.95 -10.53 -0.28
CA LYS A 56 9.63 -11.83 -0.17
C LYS A 56 10.60 -12.10 -1.34
N ASP A 57 10.33 -11.48 -2.48
CA ASP A 57 11.11 -11.66 -3.71
C ASP A 57 12.30 -10.69 -3.77
N ILE A 58 12.43 -9.76 -2.82
CA ILE A 58 13.58 -8.87 -2.69
C ILE A 58 14.72 -9.64 -2.00
N PRO A 59 15.93 -9.72 -2.59
CA PRO A 59 17.09 -10.35 -1.96
C PRO A 59 17.33 -9.82 -0.54
N GLY A 60 17.60 -10.73 0.40
CA GLY A 60 17.84 -10.38 1.81
C GLY A 60 16.59 -10.19 2.68
N TYR A 61 15.37 -10.21 2.12
CA TYR A 61 14.13 -10.02 2.90
C TYR A 61 13.99 -10.97 4.09
N HIS A 62 14.20 -12.27 3.88
CA HIS A 62 14.05 -13.28 4.93
C HIS A 62 15.06 -13.09 6.06
N LEU A 63 16.30 -12.74 5.72
CA LEU A 63 17.35 -12.45 6.70
C LEU A 63 16.99 -11.20 7.50
N PHE A 64 16.62 -10.12 6.82
CA PHE A 64 16.21 -8.86 7.44
C PHE A 64 15.06 -9.06 8.44
N VAL A 65 14.01 -9.77 8.04
CA VAL A 65 12.85 -10.01 8.92
C VAL A 65 13.26 -10.82 10.15
N ARG A 66 14.07 -11.87 9.97
CA ARG A 66 14.54 -12.72 11.07
C ARG A 66 15.37 -11.92 12.06
N GLU A 67 16.36 -11.19 11.58
CA GLU A 67 17.26 -10.38 12.40
C GLU A 67 16.49 -9.29 13.15
N LYS A 68 15.63 -8.54 12.45
CA LYS A 68 14.81 -7.50 13.09
C LYS A 68 13.89 -8.09 14.15
N TRP A 69 13.19 -9.19 13.85
CA TRP A 69 12.27 -9.83 14.80
C TRP A 69 12.96 -10.28 16.09
N ASN A 70 14.17 -10.83 15.95
CA ASN A 70 14.98 -11.28 17.08
C ASN A 70 15.63 -10.10 17.85
N SER A 71 15.88 -8.97 17.19
CA SER A 71 16.42 -7.76 17.83
C SER A 71 15.41 -7.06 18.76
N PHE A 72 14.11 -7.31 18.59
CA PHE A 72 13.08 -6.66 19.41
C PHE A 72 13.00 -7.30 20.80
N GLN A 73 13.48 -6.54 21.78
CA GLN A 73 13.32 -6.82 23.21
C GLN A 73 12.15 -5.99 23.74
N ILE A 74 11.07 -6.66 24.16
CA ILE A 74 9.87 -6.03 24.70
C ILE A 74 9.46 -6.80 25.95
N GLU A 75 9.18 -6.07 27.03
CA GLU A 75 8.69 -6.62 28.29
C GLU A 75 7.17 -6.48 28.39
N GLY A 76 6.53 -7.40 29.12
CA GLY A 76 5.08 -7.40 29.35
C GLY A 76 4.45 -8.77 29.13
N TRP A 77 3.13 -8.84 29.18
CA TRP A 77 2.40 -10.08 28.92
C TRP A 77 2.46 -10.45 27.43
N GLY A 78 2.32 -11.75 27.12
CA GLY A 78 2.61 -12.28 25.78
C GLY A 78 1.88 -11.61 24.61
N GLY A 79 0.62 -11.22 24.78
CA GLY A 79 -0.12 -10.51 23.72
C GLY A 79 0.29 -9.05 23.56
N TYR A 80 0.74 -8.37 24.62
CA TYR A 80 1.34 -7.05 24.50
C TYR A 80 2.68 -7.13 23.78
N MET A 81 3.54 -8.08 24.16
CA MET A 81 4.81 -8.34 23.48
C MET A 81 4.59 -8.59 21.99
N LEU A 82 3.63 -9.46 21.64
CA LEU A 82 3.31 -9.78 20.25
C LEU A 82 2.81 -8.54 19.48
N LYS A 83 1.89 -7.76 20.07
CA LYS A 83 1.35 -6.54 19.47
C LYS A 83 2.44 -5.50 19.21
N GLU A 84 3.33 -5.25 20.16
CA GLU A 84 4.43 -4.30 19.96
C GLU A 84 5.46 -4.83 18.96
N LYS A 85 5.79 -6.14 18.96
CA LYS A 85 6.66 -6.73 17.92
C LYS A 85 6.08 -6.55 16.51
N PHE A 86 4.77 -6.77 16.33
CA PHE A 86 4.11 -6.53 15.04
C PHE A 86 4.13 -5.05 14.62
N LYS A 87 3.98 -4.12 15.58
CA LYS A 87 4.08 -2.69 15.31
C LYS A 87 5.50 -2.31 14.88
N MET A 88 6.52 -2.82 15.55
CA MET A 88 7.93 -2.54 15.24
C MET A 88 8.35 -3.14 13.90
N ILE A 89 8.05 -4.42 13.63
CA ILE A 89 8.40 -5.05 12.35
C ILE A 89 7.69 -4.34 11.19
N LYS A 90 6.45 -3.90 11.37
CA LYS A 90 5.72 -3.12 10.35
C LYS A 90 6.44 -1.81 10.04
N ALA A 91 6.97 -1.11 11.05
CA ALA A 91 7.75 0.11 10.83
C ALA A 91 9.05 -0.19 10.07
N SER A 92 9.83 -1.18 10.53
CA SER A 92 11.08 -1.57 9.88
C SER A 92 10.88 -2.02 8.42
N LEU A 93 9.80 -2.74 8.14
CA LEU A 93 9.45 -3.17 6.78
C LEU A 93 9.08 -1.98 5.86
N ARG A 94 8.48 -0.91 6.38
CA ARG A 94 8.21 0.31 5.59
C ARG A 94 9.51 0.99 5.18
N GLU A 95 10.46 1.08 6.09
CA GLU A 95 11.78 1.65 5.81
C GLU A 95 12.55 0.79 4.81
N TRP A 96 12.57 -0.54 5.03
CA TRP A 96 13.15 -1.50 4.10
C TRP A 96 12.59 -1.34 2.68
N HIS A 97 11.26 -1.29 2.57
CA HIS A 97 10.60 -1.10 1.29
C HIS A 97 11.01 0.21 0.63
N LYS A 98 11.03 1.32 1.38
CA LYS A 98 11.46 2.62 0.85
C LYS A 98 12.88 2.53 0.30
N ALA A 99 13.81 1.95 1.05
CA ALA A 99 15.21 1.81 0.61
C ALA A 99 15.36 0.96 -0.67
N HIS A 100 14.59 -0.12 -0.82
CA HIS A 100 14.78 -1.08 -1.93
C HIS A 100 13.96 -0.75 -3.19
N THR A 101 12.89 0.05 -3.06
CA THR A 101 11.94 0.33 -4.14
C THR A 101 11.81 1.80 -4.49
N GLN A 102 12.66 2.65 -3.91
CA GLN A 102 12.73 4.05 -4.30
C GLN A 102 13.08 4.16 -5.79
N ASN A 103 12.28 4.94 -6.50
CA ASN A 103 12.46 5.25 -7.91
C ASN A 103 12.63 4.00 -8.83
N LEU A 104 11.83 2.96 -8.62
CA LEU A 104 11.86 1.78 -9.51
C LEU A 104 11.74 2.15 -11.01
N PRO A 105 10.79 3.01 -11.45
CA PRO A 105 10.69 3.38 -12.86
C PRO A 105 11.96 4.03 -13.39
N GLY A 106 12.54 4.98 -12.64
CA GLY A 106 13.77 5.64 -13.05
C GLY A 106 14.96 4.69 -13.11
N ARG A 107 15.08 3.75 -12.16
CA ARG A 107 16.14 2.72 -12.18
C ARG A 107 16.02 1.81 -13.40
N ILE A 108 14.80 1.38 -13.72
CA ILE A 108 14.54 0.58 -14.92
C ILE A 108 14.94 1.37 -16.17
N GLU A 109 14.60 2.66 -16.24
CA GLU A 109 14.95 3.50 -17.38
C GLU A 109 16.46 3.71 -17.52
N THR A 110 17.17 3.95 -16.41
CA THR A 110 18.64 4.06 -16.41
C THR A 110 19.29 2.76 -16.91
N LEU A 111 18.82 1.60 -16.45
CA LEU A 111 19.35 0.31 -16.89
C LEU A 111 19.04 0.04 -18.36
N LYS A 112 17.84 0.41 -18.85
CA LYS A 112 17.52 0.33 -20.29
C LYS A 112 18.43 1.21 -21.14
N GLY A 113 18.73 2.42 -20.68
CA GLY A 113 19.70 3.30 -21.34
C GLY A 113 21.10 2.67 -21.38
N ARG A 114 21.52 2.02 -20.28
CA ARG A 114 22.80 1.29 -20.24
C ARG A 114 22.82 0.09 -21.19
N LEU A 115 21.73 -0.68 -21.22
CA LEU A 115 21.57 -1.81 -22.14
C LEU A 115 21.65 -1.35 -23.59
N SER A 116 20.94 -0.26 -23.95
CA SER A 116 20.98 0.34 -25.29
C SER A 116 22.40 0.75 -25.70
N ALA A 117 23.17 1.33 -24.77
CA ALA A 117 24.56 1.72 -25.04
C ALA A 117 25.49 0.52 -25.27
N LEU A 118 25.24 -0.61 -24.58
CA LEU A 118 25.97 -1.86 -24.82
C LEU A 118 25.56 -2.51 -26.15
N ASP A 119 24.27 -2.51 -26.48
CA ASP A 119 23.76 -2.97 -27.77
C ASP A 119 24.37 -2.16 -28.94
N GLU A 120 24.33 -0.83 -28.87
CA GLU A 120 24.91 0.06 -29.89
C GLU A 120 26.43 -0.17 -30.06
N LYS A 121 27.14 -0.44 -28.96
CA LYS A 121 28.57 -0.79 -29.04
C LYS A 121 28.78 -2.13 -29.74
N GLY A 122 27.97 -3.14 -29.41
CA GLY A 122 28.02 -4.48 -30.00
C GLY A 122 27.69 -4.52 -31.50
N GLU A 123 27.02 -3.50 -32.03
CA GLU A 123 26.81 -3.35 -33.49
C GLU A 123 28.07 -2.89 -34.23
N GLY A 124 28.95 -2.14 -33.55
CA GLY A 124 30.18 -1.59 -34.14
C GLY A 124 31.42 -2.46 -33.94
N ASP A 125 31.58 -3.01 -32.73
CA ASP A 125 32.72 -3.82 -32.31
C ASP A 125 32.25 -5.02 -31.47
N ASP A 126 33.04 -6.09 -31.40
CA ASP A 126 32.78 -7.20 -30.47
C ASP A 126 32.87 -6.69 -29.02
N LEU A 127 31.87 -7.04 -28.19
CA LEU A 127 31.88 -6.75 -26.76
C LEU A 127 33.00 -7.53 -26.05
N SER A 128 33.64 -6.90 -25.06
CA SER A 128 34.58 -7.63 -24.19
C SER A 128 33.85 -8.65 -23.32
N GLU A 129 34.59 -9.60 -22.73
CA GLU A 129 34.00 -10.59 -21.82
C GLU A 129 33.33 -9.90 -20.61
N GLU A 130 33.93 -8.85 -20.08
CA GLU A 130 33.37 -8.05 -18.97
C GLU A 130 32.08 -7.33 -19.38
N GLU A 131 32.03 -6.78 -20.60
CA GLU A 131 30.85 -6.09 -21.12
C GLU A 131 29.70 -7.06 -21.41
N LEU A 132 30.02 -8.28 -21.82
CA LEU A 132 29.05 -9.35 -22.05
C LEU A 132 28.45 -9.85 -20.72
N VAL A 133 29.28 -9.93 -19.66
CA VAL A 133 28.80 -10.17 -18.30
C VAL A 133 27.90 -9.03 -17.84
N GLU A 134 28.32 -7.77 -17.99
CA GLU A 134 27.50 -6.61 -17.63
C GLU A 134 26.17 -6.61 -18.39
N PHE A 135 26.18 -6.93 -19.67
CA PHE A 135 24.98 -7.02 -20.51
C PHE A 135 23.94 -7.99 -19.91
N HIS A 136 24.39 -9.18 -19.52
CA HIS A 136 23.53 -10.18 -18.90
C HIS A 136 23.02 -9.74 -17.51
N GLU A 137 23.87 -9.10 -16.70
CA GLU A 137 23.49 -8.57 -15.39
C GLU A 137 22.44 -7.46 -15.51
N VAL A 138 22.66 -6.47 -16.38
CA VAL A 138 21.73 -5.37 -16.64
C VAL A 138 20.39 -5.90 -17.14
N SER A 139 20.39 -6.87 -18.06
CA SER A 139 19.16 -7.50 -18.56
C SER A 139 18.38 -8.22 -17.44
N SER A 140 19.10 -8.99 -16.60
CA SER A 140 18.51 -9.65 -15.43
C SER A 140 17.92 -8.64 -14.44
N ASP A 141 18.61 -7.54 -14.19
CA ASP A 141 18.17 -6.48 -13.29
C ASP A 141 16.94 -5.73 -13.82
N ILE A 142 16.88 -5.44 -15.12
CA ILE A 142 15.69 -4.86 -15.76
C ILE A 142 14.50 -5.79 -15.54
N HIS A 143 14.66 -7.09 -15.77
CA HIS A 143 13.59 -8.07 -15.54
C HIS A 143 13.18 -8.14 -14.07
N SER A 144 14.14 -8.20 -13.14
CA SER A 144 13.85 -8.32 -11.72
C SER A 144 13.09 -7.09 -11.18
N LEU A 145 13.54 -5.89 -11.53
CA LEU A 145 12.92 -4.62 -11.14
C LEU A 145 11.56 -4.41 -11.81
N SER A 146 11.42 -4.80 -13.08
CA SER A 146 10.15 -4.71 -13.81
C SER A 146 9.08 -5.62 -13.19
N ARG A 147 9.44 -6.86 -12.84
CA ARG A 147 8.53 -7.78 -12.13
C ARG A 147 8.13 -7.22 -10.76
N LEU A 148 9.09 -6.67 -10.01
CA LEU A 148 8.83 -6.04 -8.73
C LEU A 148 7.85 -4.87 -8.87
N HIS A 149 8.08 -3.98 -9.83
CA HIS A 149 7.23 -2.83 -10.11
C HIS A 149 5.81 -3.25 -10.55
N ALA A 150 5.70 -4.26 -11.41
CA ALA A 150 4.42 -4.83 -11.84
C ALA A 150 3.66 -5.47 -10.66
N SER A 151 4.33 -6.25 -9.81
CA SER A 151 3.70 -6.89 -8.66
C SER A 151 3.16 -5.87 -7.64
N ILE A 152 3.90 -4.79 -7.38
CA ILE A 152 3.44 -3.68 -6.55
C ILE A 152 2.17 -3.05 -7.14
N SER A 153 2.21 -2.71 -8.43
CA SER A 153 1.09 -2.07 -9.14
C SER A 153 -0.15 -2.96 -9.15
N TRP A 154 0.04 -4.25 -9.44
CA TRP A 154 -1.01 -5.25 -9.43
C TRP A 154 -1.68 -5.37 -8.07
N GLN A 155 -0.91 -5.53 -6.98
CA GLN A 155 -1.47 -5.62 -5.64
C GLN A 155 -2.24 -4.35 -5.25
N GLN A 156 -1.68 -3.17 -5.56
CA GLN A 156 -2.36 -1.91 -5.27
C GLN A 156 -3.67 -1.78 -6.05
N SER A 157 -3.72 -2.28 -7.29
CA SER A 157 -4.92 -2.27 -8.14
C SER A 157 -6.05 -3.14 -7.57
N ARG A 158 -5.75 -4.13 -6.72
CA ARG A 158 -6.67 -5.16 -6.19
C ARG A 158 -7.36 -5.98 -7.30
N SER A 159 -6.70 -6.14 -8.45
CA SER A 159 -7.20 -6.99 -9.53
C SER A 159 -6.99 -8.46 -9.16
N MET A 160 -8.07 -9.23 -8.99
CA MET A 160 -7.96 -10.64 -8.53
C MET A 160 -7.84 -11.66 -9.67
N TRP A 161 -8.06 -11.25 -10.92
CA TRP A 161 -8.17 -12.16 -12.07
C TRP A 161 -6.88 -12.28 -12.90
N LEU A 162 -5.92 -11.38 -12.70
CA LEU A 162 -4.60 -11.47 -13.35
C LEU A 162 -3.68 -12.42 -12.57
N LYS A 163 -2.99 -13.30 -13.29
CA LYS A 163 -1.87 -14.08 -12.76
C LYS A 163 -0.58 -13.27 -12.89
N GLU A 164 0.36 -13.48 -11.98
CA GLU A 164 1.68 -12.83 -12.01
C GLU A 164 2.36 -13.11 -13.38
N GLY A 165 2.67 -12.06 -14.14
CA GLY A 165 3.28 -12.19 -15.48
C GLY A 165 2.82 -11.15 -16.51
N ASP A 166 1.65 -10.52 -16.33
CA ASP A 166 1.23 -9.41 -17.18
C ASP A 166 1.94 -8.11 -16.77
N ALA A 167 2.73 -7.55 -17.69
CA ALA A 167 3.56 -6.37 -17.48
C ALA A 167 2.80 -5.05 -17.74
N ASN A 168 1.49 -5.08 -17.99
CA ASN A 168 0.72 -3.87 -18.30
C ASN A 168 0.51 -2.96 -17.07
N SER A 169 1.53 -2.19 -16.72
CA SER A 169 1.47 -1.18 -15.68
C SER A 169 0.43 -0.10 -15.97
N LYS A 170 0.23 0.29 -17.25
CA LYS A 170 -0.78 1.29 -17.65
C LYS A 170 -2.19 0.86 -17.24
N PHE A 171 -2.55 -0.39 -17.50
CA PHE A 171 -3.82 -0.97 -17.05
C PHE A 171 -3.98 -0.83 -15.52
N PHE A 172 -2.96 -1.22 -14.74
CA PHE A 172 -3.02 -1.10 -13.28
C PHE A 172 -3.14 0.35 -12.82
N HIS A 173 -2.43 1.29 -13.43
CA HIS A 173 -2.55 2.72 -13.14
C HIS A 173 -3.96 3.25 -13.41
N SER A 174 -4.57 2.85 -14.53
CA SER A 174 -5.95 3.20 -14.88
C SER A 174 -6.97 2.64 -13.87
N VAL A 175 -6.83 1.37 -13.50
CA VAL A 175 -7.67 0.74 -12.46
C VAL A 175 -7.50 1.44 -11.11
N LEU A 176 -6.26 1.77 -10.74
CA LEU A 176 -5.93 2.51 -9.52
C LEU A 176 -6.58 3.89 -9.49
N ALA A 177 -6.48 4.65 -10.58
CA ALA A 177 -7.08 5.98 -10.71
C ALA A 177 -8.61 5.88 -10.57
N GLY A 178 -9.25 4.95 -11.28
CA GLY A 178 -10.69 4.71 -11.19
C GLY A 178 -11.13 4.30 -9.78
N ARG A 179 -10.36 3.44 -9.10
CA ARG A 179 -10.63 3.05 -7.71
C ARG A 179 -10.44 4.19 -6.73
N ARG A 180 -9.46 5.06 -6.92
CA ARG A 180 -9.28 6.26 -6.08
C ARG A 180 -10.54 7.12 -6.15
N ARG A 181 -10.98 7.49 -7.36
CA ARG A 181 -12.21 8.28 -7.58
C ARG A 181 -13.45 7.68 -6.93
N ARG A 182 -13.68 6.36 -7.09
CA ARG A 182 -14.85 5.69 -6.51
C ARG A 182 -14.82 5.60 -4.99
N ASN A 183 -13.63 5.53 -4.39
CA ASN A 183 -13.48 5.38 -2.94
C ASN A 183 -13.22 6.71 -2.22
N VAL A 184 -13.30 7.85 -2.92
CA VAL A 184 -13.23 9.16 -2.27
C VAL A 184 -14.43 9.29 -1.33
N LEU A 185 -14.12 9.47 -0.05
CA LEU A 185 -15.12 9.66 0.98
C LEU A 185 -15.41 11.15 1.09
N SER A 186 -16.55 11.57 0.55
CA SER A 186 -16.90 12.99 0.40
C SER A 186 -17.81 13.49 1.50
N VAL A 187 -18.73 12.63 1.95
CA VAL A 187 -19.75 12.93 2.96
C VAL A 187 -19.96 11.68 3.80
N ILE A 188 -20.09 11.86 5.11
CA ILE A 188 -20.62 10.84 6.02
C ILE A 188 -21.83 11.40 6.73
N GLN A 189 -22.69 10.52 7.26
CA GLN A 189 -23.81 10.92 8.09
C GLN A 189 -23.52 10.59 9.54
N GLU A 190 -23.57 11.60 10.41
CA GLU A 190 -23.42 11.47 11.85
C GLU A 190 -24.68 12.02 12.52
N ASN A 191 -25.41 11.18 13.27
CA ASN A 191 -26.65 11.54 13.97
C ASN A 191 -27.70 12.25 13.07
N GLY A 192 -27.79 11.84 11.81
CA GLY A 192 -28.72 12.43 10.84
C GLY A 192 -28.19 13.67 10.11
N VAL A 193 -27.05 14.22 10.53
CA VAL A 193 -26.40 15.40 9.93
C VAL A 193 -25.31 14.97 8.96
N ASN A 194 -25.27 15.59 7.78
CA ASN A 194 -24.20 15.36 6.82
C ASN A 194 -22.93 16.10 7.27
N VAL A 195 -21.83 15.36 7.36
CA VAL A 195 -20.50 15.87 7.69
C VAL A 195 -19.65 15.82 6.42
N GLU A 196 -19.12 16.97 6.03
CA GLU A 196 -18.31 17.14 4.82
C GLU A 196 -16.92 17.68 5.15
N GLY A 197 -15.96 17.38 4.27
CA GLY A 197 -14.58 17.85 4.39
C GLY A 197 -13.71 16.96 5.28
N VAL A 198 -12.41 17.02 5.02
CA VAL A 198 -11.43 16.11 5.61
C VAL A 198 -11.44 16.13 7.13
N ASN A 199 -11.27 17.30 7.75
CA ASN A 199 -11.11 17.42 9.19
C ASN A 199 -12.38 17.02 9.96
N PRO A 200 -13.58 17.53 9.61
CA PRO A 200 -14.82 17.12 10.27
C PRO A 200 -15.07 15.61 10.17
N ILE A 201 -14.88 15.03 8.98
CA ILE A 201 -15.05 13.60 8.77
C ILE A 201 -14.03 12.80 9.60
N ARG A 202 -12.76 13.19 9.60
CA ARG A 202 -11.73 12.52 10.42
C ARG A 202 -12.09 12.53 11.89
N GLN A 203 -12.57 13.66 12.40
CA GLN A 203 -12.97 13.80 13.79
C GLN A 203 -14.17 12.91 14.13
N ALA A 204 -15.22 12.94 13.30
CA ALA A 204 -16.40 12.11 13.49
C ALA A 204 -16.06 10.61 13.49
N VAL A 205 -15.24 10.14 12.54
CA VAL A 205 -14.77 8.74 12.50
C VAL A 205 -13.95 8.40 13.75
N PHE A 206 -13.04 9.29 14.17
CA PHE A 206 -12.23 9.07 15.37
C PHE A 206 -13.12 8.96 16.62
N SER A 207 -14.00 9.93 16.85
CA SER A 207 -14.89 9.97 18.01
C SER A 207 -15.83 8.76 18.04
N HIS A 208 -16.32 8.31 16.89
CA HIS A 208 -17.13 7.09 16.80
C HIS A 208 -16.36 5.86 17.31
N PHE A 209 -15.15 5.60 16.79
CA PHE A 209 -14.38 4.43 17.19
C PHE A 209 -13.77 4.56 18.58
N GLU A 210 -13.38 5.76 19.02
CA GLU A 210 -12.94 6.01 20.39
C GLU A 210 -14.06 5.65 21.37
N SER A 211 -15.29 6.11 21.12
CA SER A 211 -16.45 5.76 21.95
C SER A 211 -16.77 4.26 21.87
N HIS A 212 -16.68 3.66 20.69
CA HIS A 212 -17.01 2.24 20.49
C HIS A 212 -16.01 1.30 21.19
N PHE A 213 -14.72 1.64 21.16
CA PHE A 213 -13.65 0.86 21.79
C PHE A 213 -13.32 1.32 23.21
N LYS A 214 -14.05 2.31 23.75
CA LYS A 214 -13.90 2.74 25.13
C LYS A 214 -14.23 1.55 26.04
N ALA A 215 -13.23 1.04 26.74
CA ALA A 215 -13.43 -0.04 27.68
C ALA A 215 -14.44 0.43 28.75
N PRO A 216 -15.51 -0.33 29.02
CA PRO A 216 -16.34 -0.02 30.17
C PRO A 216 -15.50 -0.21 31.43
N ASN A 217 -15.66 0.68 32.41
CA ASN A 217 -15.03 0.56 33.73
C ASN A 217 -15.66 -0.62 34.48
N VAL A 218 -15.30 -1.84 34.09
CA VAL A 218 -15.68 -3.07 34.76
C VAL A 218 -14.40 -3.61 35.38
N VAL A 219 -14.43 -3.83 36.69
CA VAL A 219 -13.37 -4.56 37.39
C VAL A 219 -13.32 -5.95 36.75
N ARG A 220 -12.31 -6.19 35.91
CA ARG A 220 -12.10 -7.49 35.29
C ARG A 220 -11.31 -8.33 36.28
N PRO A 221 -11.78 -9.52 36.67
CA PRO A 221 -11.02 -10.38 37.57
C PRO A 221 -9.65 -10.65 36.96
N GLU A 222 -8.59 -10.32 37.68
CA GLU A 222 -7.23 -10.66 37.28
C GLU A 222 -6.96 -12.12 37.63
N ILE A 223 -6.27 -12.81 36.74
CA ILE A 223 -5.90 -14.22 36.91
C ILE A 223 -4.72 -14.37 37.89
N GLY A 224 -4.18 -13.25 38.41
CA GLY A 224 -2.98 -13.21 39.26
C GLY A 224 -3.08 -14.04 40.54
N ASP A 225 -4.28 -14.14 41.12
CA ASP A 225 -4.51 -14.87 42.37
C ASP A 225 -4.96 -16.33 42.14
N LEU A 226 -5.09 -16.76 40.87
CA LEU A 226 -5.45 -18.13 40.55
C LEU A 226 -4.21 -19.03 40.53
N GLN A 227 -4.15 -19.95 41.49
CA GLN A 227 -3.16 -21.03 41.53
C GLN A 227 -3.46 -22.05 40.42
N PHE A 228 -2.82 -21.91 39.26
CA PHE A 228 -2.86 -22.95 38.24
C PHE A 228 -1.97 -24.11 38.65
N LYS A 229 -2.43 -25.35 38.44
CA LYS A 229 -1.55 -26.52 38.47
C LYS A 229 -0.51 -26.35 37.37
N ARG A 230 0.75 -26.17 37.79
CA ARG A 230 1.91 -26.13 36.90
C ARG A 230 2.56 -27.51 36.91
N LEU A 231 2.99 -27.97 35.76
CA LEU A 231 3.80 -29.18 35.69
C LEU A 231 5.11 -28.93 36.43
N ASN A 232 5.50 -29.87 37.29
CA ASN A 232 6.81 -29.84 37.89
C ASN A 232 7.88 -30.20 36.85
N GLN A 233 9.14 -29.97 37.19
CA GLN A 233 10.26 -30.13 36.25
C GLN A 233 10.41 -31.57 35.73
N VAL A 234 9.95 -32.56 36.50
CA VAL A 234 9.94 -33.98 36.12
C VAL A 234 8.81 -34.27 35.13
N GLU A 235 7.61 -33.78 35.40
CA GLU A 235 6.44 -33.91 34.52
C GLU A 235 6.66 -33.21 33.18
N SER A 236 7.31 -32.04 33.19
CA SER A 236 7.66 -31.31 31.96
C SER A 236 8.68 -32.07 31.10
N SER A 237 9.57 -32.85 31.72
CA SER A 237 10.61 -33.61 31.01
C SER A 237 10.08 -34.89 30.37
N GLY A 238 8.90 -35.37 30.81
CA GLY A 238 8.23 -36.54 30.24
C GLY A 238 7.31 -36.25 29.05
N LEU A 239 7.22 -34.98 28.63
CA LEU A 239 6.40 -34.53 27.49
C LEU A 239 7.20 -34.25 26.21
N THR A 240 8.53 -34.36 26.28
CA THR A 240 9.45 -34.45 25.13
C THR A 240 9.69 -35.89 24.76
#